data_AF-A0A9X8R4U0-F1
#
_entry.id   AF-A0A9X8R4U0-F1
#
_cell.length_a   1.000
_cell.length_b   1.000
_cell.length_c   1.000
_cell.angle_alpha   90.00
_cell.angle_beta   90.00
_cell.angle_gamma   90.00
#
_symmetry.space_group_name_H-M   'P 1'
#
loop_
_entity.id
_entity.type
_entity.pdbx_description
1 polymer ?
#
loop_
_entity_poly.entity_id
_entity_poly.type
_entity_poly.pdbx_seq_one_letter_code
_entity_poly.pdbx_strand_id
1 'polypeptide(L)'
;MARQFWANGKLVTRADLAFPEARIALYYDGRHHDDASTRLRDTSIDLYLTSINWRPLRYGTNMLSGLVGHLEVVLRERGFAKVDEPKI
;
A
#
# COMPACT_ATOMS: atom_id res chain seq x y z
N MET A 1 -15.98 -3.27 2.05
CA MET A 1 -14.70 -2.53 1.95
C MET A 1 -13.55 -3.50 1.70
N ALA A 2 -12.92 -3.43 0.52
CA ALA A 2 -11.98 -4.43 -0.01
C ALA A 2 -10.54 -4.23 0.51
N ARG A 3 -10.28 -4.59 1.77
CA ARG A 3 -8.91 -4.59 2.36
C ARG A 3 -8.28 -5.98 2.46
N GLN A 4 -9.03 -7.02 2.14
CA GLN A 4 -8.58 -8.41 2.19
C GLN A 4 -8.30 -8.89 0.77
N PHE A 5 -7.14 -9.51 0.59
CA PHE A 5 -6.65 -9.97 -0.70
C PHE A 5 -6.60 -11.50 -0.67
N TRP A 6 -7.32 -12.12 -1.60
CA TRP A 6 -7.47 -13.56 -1.69
C TRP A 6 -6.93 -14.07 -3.02
N ALA A 7 -6.27 -15.23 -3.01
CA ALA A 7 -5.81 -15.93 -4.20
C ALA A 7 -6.09 -17.42 -4.03
N ASN A 8 -6.71 -18.06 -5.03
CA ASN A 8 -7.01 -19.50 -5.03
C ASN A 8 -7.74 -19.96 -3.75
N GLY A 9 -8.70 -19.17 -3.25
CA GLY A 9 -9.45 -19.47 -2.02
C GLY A 9 -8.68 -19.26 -0.71
N LYS A 10 -7.42 -18.83 -0.76
CA LYS A 10 -6.59 -18.56 0.41
C LYS A 10 -6.41 -17.06 0.64
N LEU A 11 -6.49 -16.62 1.89
CA LEU A 11 -6.16 -15.25 2.27
C LEU A 11 -4.64 -15.03 2.08
N VAL A 12 -4.29 -14.13 1.18
CA VAL A 12 -2.89 -13.72 0.95
C VAL A 12 -2.48 -12.73 2.03
N THR A 13 -3.28 -11.69 2.21
CA THR A 13 -3.01 -10.63 3.19
C THR A 13 -4.24 -9.80 3.50
N ARG A 14 -4.17 -9.03 4.59
CA ARG A 14 -5.13 -8.00 4.97
C ARG A 14 -4.38 -6.70 5.18
N ALA A 15 -4.70 -5.69 4.39
CA ALA A 15 -4.16 -4.35 4.55
C ALA A 15 -4.77 -3.67 5.79
N ASP A 16 -4.00 -2.79 6.43
CA ASP A 16 -4.48 -1.98 7.55
C ASP A 16 -5.53 -0.98 7.05
N LEU A 17 -5.22 -0.34 5.92
CA LEU A 17 -6.12 0.53 5.18
C LEU A 17 -6.06 0.20 3.68
N ALA A 18 -7.17 0.39 2.97
CA ALA A 18 -7.22 0.24 1.53
C ALA A 18 -8.13 1.30 0.92
N PHE A 19 -7.74 1.78 -0.27
CA PHE A 19 -8.53 2.66 -1.14
C PHE A 19 -8.89 1.86 -2.39
N PRO A 20 -10.03 1.16 -2.42
CA PRO A 20 -10.37 0.26 -3.53
C PRO A 20 -10.46 0.92 -4.89
N GLU A 21 -10.98 2.14 -4.94
CA GLU A 21 -11.17 2.91 -6.17
C GLU A 21 -9.80 3.27 -6.79
N ALA A 22 -8.84 3.66 -5.95
CA ALA A 22 -7.47 3.97 -6.38
C ALA A 22 -6.55 2.73 -6.47
N ARG A 23 -7.04 1.56 -6.03
CA ARG A 23 -6.28 0.30 -5.89
C ARG A 23 -5.00 0.47 -5.08
N ILE A 24 -5.10 1.12 -3.92
CA ILE A 24 -3.98 1.33 -2.99
C ILE A 24 -4.22 0.53 -1.71
N ALA A 25 -3.20 -0.18 -1.23
CA ALA A 25 -3.23 -0.92 0.03
C ALA A 25 -2.09 -0.42 0.93
N LEU A 26 -2.40 -0.07 2.18
CA LEU A 26 -1.43 0.39 3.16
C LEU A 26 -1.14 -0.69 4.20
N TYR A 27 0.14 -0.87 4.51
CA TYR A 27 0.61 -1.75 5.58
C TYR A 27 1.53 -0.98 6.53
N TYR A 28 1.22 -1.05 7.82
CA TYR A 28 2.06 -0.52 8.87
C TYR A 28 2.99 -1.63 9.39
N ASP A 29 4.27 -1.52 9.07
CA ASP A 29 5.30 -2.35 9.68
C ASP A 29 5.69 -1.72 11.03
N GLY A 30 5.03 -2.19 12.08
CA GLY A 30 5.40 -1.85 13.45
C GLY A 30 6.87 -2.16 13.76
N ARG A 31 7.37 -1.68 14.90
CA ARG A 31 8.77 -1.83 15.32
C ARG A 31 9.08 -3.27 15.77
N HIS A 32 8.82 -4.26 14.94
CA HIS A 32 9.24 -5.64 15.11
C HIS A 32 9.58 -6.24 13.73
N HIS A 33 10.64 -7.05 13.72
CA HIS A 33 11.03 -8.03 12.69
C HIS A 33 12.12 -7.60 11.69
N ASP A 34 13.37 -7.69 12.14
CA ASP A 34 14.49 -8.14 11.30
C ASP A 34 14.50 -9.68 11.20
N ASP A 35 13.36 -10.29 10.85
CA ASP A 35 13.29 -11.72 10.52
C ASP A 35 13.24 -11.87 8.99
N ALA A 36 14.18 -12.64 8.44
CA ALA A 36 14.26 -12.93 7.02
C ALA A 36 12.97 -13.58 6.48
N SER A 37 12.25 -14.34 7.33
CA SER A 37 10.97 -14.96 6.96
C SER A 37 9.88 -13.94 6.65
N THR A 38 9.81 -12.86 7.41
CA THR A 38 8.87 -11.74 7.24
C THR A 38 9.14 -11.01 5.91
N ARG A 39 10.41 -10.73 5.60
CA ARG A 39 10.79 -10.04 4.35
C ARG A 39 10.40 -10.80 3.09
N LEU A 40 10.59 -12.13 3.09
CA LEU A 40 10.18 -12.98 1.95
C LEU A 40 8.65 -12.97 1.78
N ARG A 41 7.92 -13.04 2.88
CA ARG A 41 6.46 -12.97 2.86
C ARG A 41 5.97 -11.62 2.33
N ASP A 42 6.55 -10.51 2.79
CA ASP A 42 6.15 -9.17 2.34
C ASP A 42 6.45 -8.95 0.87
N THR A 43 7.62 -9.40 0.41
CA THR A 43 7.97 -9.37 -1.02
C THR A 43 6.95 -10.17 -1.86
N SER A 44 6.56 -11.36 -1.39
CA SER A 44 5.53 -12.17 -2.07
C SER A 44 4.17 -11.48 -2.11
N ILE A 45 3.79 -10.81 -1.02
CA ILE A 45 2.54 -10.02 -0.96
C ILE A 45 2.61 -8.87 -1.96
N ASP A 46 3.73 -8.16 -2.02
CA ASP A 46 3.87 -6.97 -2.85
C ASP A 46 3.84 -7.32 -4.34
N LEU A 47 4.51 -8.41 -4.73
CA LEU A 47 4.43 -8.97 -6.08
C LEU A 47 3.00 -9.38 -6.45
N TYR A 48 2.31 -10.05 -5.53
CA TYR A 48 0.92 -10.46 -5.76
C TYR A 48 0.01 -9.25 -5.98
N LEU A 49 0.03 -8.26 -5.07
CA LEU A 49 -0.80 -7.06 -5.20
C LEU A 49 -0.48 -6.32 -6.50
N THR A 50 0.80 -6.18 -6.84
CA THR A 50 1.22 -5.55 -8.10
C THR A 50 0.66 -6.29 -9.32
N SER A 51 0.65 -7.63 -9.30
CA SER A 51 0.12 -8.45 -10.42
C SER A 51 -1.38 -8.25 -10.67
N ILE A 52 -2.15 -7.85 -9.66
CA ILE A 52 -3.58 -7.51 -9.77
C ILE A 52 -3.82 -6.00 -9.85
N ASN A 53 -2.79 -5.23 -10.22
CA ASN A 53 -2.79 -3.77 -10.39
C ASN A 53 -3.17 -3.00 -9.11
N TRP A 54 -2.78 -3.53 -7.94
CA TRP A 54 -2.78 -2.81 -6.68
C TRP A 54 -1.39 -2.28 -6.35
N ARG A 55 -1.34 -1.10 -5.72
CA ARG A 55 -0.09 -0.52 -5.20
C ARG A 55 -0.03 -0.74 -3.69
N PRO A 56 0.79 -1.67 -3.18
CA PRO A 56 1.10 -1.75 -1.77
C PRO A 56 2.03 -0.60 -1.37
N LEU A 57 1.73 0.08 -0.27
CA LEU A 57 2.61 1.07 0.36
C LEU A 57 2.84 0.63 1.81
N ARG A 58 4.10 0.39 2.15
CA ARG A 58 4.51 -0.03 3.49
C ARG A 58 5.25 1.09 4.20
N TYR A 59 4.96 1.28 5.48
CA TYR A 59 5.60 2.32 6.27
C TYR A 59 5.80 1.84 7.71
N GLY A 60 6.94 2.18 8.28
CA GLY A 60 7.22 1.95 9.69
C GLY A 60 6.97 3.18 10.57
N THR A 61 7.23 3.02 11.87
CA THR A 61 6.97 4.05 12.91
C THR A 61 7.52 5.45 12.57
N ASN A 62 8.64 5.54 11.88
CA ASN A 62 9.30 6.81 11.53
C ASN A 62 9.14 7.22 10.05
N MET A 63 8.27 6.54 9.29
CA MET A 63 8.12 6.75 7.84
C MET A 63 6.79 7.39 7.45
N LEU A 64 5.99 7.83 8.43
CA LEU A 64 4.64 8.36 8.18
C LEU A 64 4.66 9.61 7.30
N SER A 65 5.65 10.49 7.45
CA SER A 65 5.81 11.67 6.60
C SER A 65 6.09 11.29 5.14
N GLY A 66 6.97 10.31 4.90
CA GLY A 66 7.26 9.79 3.56
C GLY A 66 6.06 9.11 2.91
N LEU A 67 5.24 8.41 3.70
CA LEU A 67 4.01 7.76 3.22
C LEU A 67 3.06 8.76 2.57
N VAL A 68 2.86 9.94 3.17
CA VAL A 68 1.94 10.95 2.64
C VAL A 68 2.35 11.39 1.23
N GLY A 69 3.64 11.66 1.03
CA GLY A 69 4.16 12.02 -0.29
C GLY A 69 3.99 10.90 -1.33
N HIS A 70 4.27 9.65 -0.96
CA HIS A 70 4.06 8.52 -1.86
C HIS A 70 2.58 8.28 -2.17
N LEU A 71 1.70 8.43 -1.17
CA LEU A 71 0.26 8.29 -1.35
C LEU A 71 -0.26 9.36 -2.32
N GLU A 72 0.20 10.61 -2.17
CA GLU A 72 -0.15 11.71 -3.08
C GLU A 72 0.27 11.42 -4.53
N VAL A 73 1.51 10.95 -4.75
CA VAL A 73 1.99 10.57 -6.08
C VAL A 73 1.08 9.51 -6.70
N VAL A 74 0.77 8.43 -5.97
CA VAL A 74 -0.05 7.33 -6.51
C VAL A 74 -1.50 7.78 -6.76
N LEU A 75 -2.07 8.62 -5.89
CA LEU A 75 -3.40 9.18 -6.10
C LEU A 75 -3.44 10.08 -7.33
N ARG A 76 -2.40 10.89 -7.58
CA ARG A 76 -2.27 11.71 -8.80
C ARG A 76 -2.14 10.85 -10.05
N GLU A 77 -1.25 9.85 -10.05
CA GLU A 77 -1.09 8.89 -11.16
C GLU A 77 -2.40 8.19 -11.51
N ARG A 78 -3.25 7.93 -10.51
CA ARG A 78 -4.55 7.26 -10.67
C ARG A 78 -5.72 8.24 -10.92
N GLY A 79 -5.47 9.55 -10.95
CA GLY A 79 -6.49 10.58 -11.21
C GLY A 79 -7.42 10.91 -10.04
N PHE A 80 -7.08 10.50 -8.81
CA PHE A 80 -7.86 10.75 -7.59
C PHE A 80 -7.49 12.05 -6.86
N ALA A 81 -6.37 12.68 -7.23
CA ALA A 81 -5.97 13.98 -6.72
C ALA A 81 -5.70 14.94 -7.88
N LYS A 82 -6.30 16.14 -7.83
CA LYS A 82 -5.97 17.28 -8.71
C LYS A 82 -5.16 18.31 -7.93
N VAL A 83 -4.27 19.01 -8.63
CA VAL A 83 -3.54 20.15 -8.09
C VAL A 83 -4.53 21.31 -7.96
N ASP A 84 -4.69 21.87 -6.76
CA ASP A 84 -5.11 23.26 -6.67
C ASP A 84 -3.98 24.08 -7.31
N GLU A 85 -4.25 24.68 -8.47
CA GLU A 85 -3.27 25.60 -9.06
C GLU A 85 -2.86 26.62 -8.00
N PRO A 86 -1.56 26.91 -7.85
CA PRO A 86 -1.15 27.95 -6.93
C PRO A 86 -1.90 29.22 -7.33
N LYS A 87 -2.69 29.78 -6.41
CA LYS A 87 -3.30 31.10 -6.60
C LYS A 87 -2.16 32.09 -6.75
N ILE A 88 -1.92 32.50 -7.99
CA ILE A 88 -1.04 33.64 -8.34
C ILE A 88 -1.76 34.92 -7.92
#